data_AF-A0A7C1STF2-F1
#
_entry.id   AF-A0A7C1STF2-F1
#
_cell.length_a   1.000
_cell.length_b   1.000
_cell.length_c   1.000
_cell.angle_alpha   90.00
_cell.angle_beta   90.00
_cell.angle_gamma   90.00
#
_symmetry.space_group_name_H-M   'P 1'
#
loop_
_entity.id
_entity.type
_entity.pdbx_description
1 polymer ?
#
loop_
_entity_poly.entity_id
_entity_poly.type
_entity_poly.pdbx_seq_one_letter_code
_entity_poly.pdbx_strand_id
1 'polypeptide(L)'
;EVEKTVVEGAGAVGLAAMMSNRDRFAGRKVGLILSGGNIDMLILSSVIQRGLVRSGRLVRLNVEVRDVPGALAEITRLLGAGDANIIEVKHQRAFTNLPLQSAEVEFVLQTRGLEHLKQVIGELSLAGYNVRLLNEDKETPLG
;
A
#
# COMPACT_ATOMS: atom_id res chain seq x y z
N GLU A 1 -14.22 -1.42 -28.70
CA GLU A 1 -13.92 -0.56 -27.54
C GLU A 1 -14.61 -1.17 -26.34
N VAL A 2 -13.89 -1.50 -25.26
CA VAL A 2 -14.51 -2.04 -24.04
C VAL A 2 -14.72 -0.85 -23.12
N GLU A 3 -15.97 -0.43 -22.94
CA GLU A 3 -16.31 0.62 -21.97
C GLU A 3 -15.85 0.19 -20.58
N LYS A 4 -15.06 1.05 -19.92
CA LYS A 4 -14.67 0.87 -18.52
C LYS A 4 -15.75 1.52 -17.65
N THR A 5 -16.87 0.84 -17.47
CA THR A 5 -17.96 1.34 -16.60
C THR A 5 -17.58 1.12 -15.14
N VAL A 6 -17.63 2.19 -14.34
CA VAL A 6 -17.42 2.15 -12.89
C VAL A 6 -18.79 2.24 -12.22
N VAL A 7 -19.07 1.32 -11.30
CA VAL A 7 -20.38 1.19 -10.65
C VAL A 7 -20.23 1.27 -9.14
N GLU A 8 -21.23 1.86 -8.48
CA GLU A 8 -21.28 1.90 -7.02
C GLU A 8 -21.66 0.54 -6.41
N GLY A 9 -21.71 0.49 -5.07
CA GLY A 9 -22.07 -0.71 -4.31
C GLY A 9 -23.36 -1.39 -4.81
N ALA A 10 -24.39 -0.63 -5.19
CA ALA A 10 -25.64 -1.17 -5.73
C ALA A 10 -25.45 -1.98 -7.03
N GLY A 11 -24.57 -1.52 -7.94
CA GLY A 11 -24.22 -2.27 -9.16
C GLY A 11 -23.31 -3.46 -8.89
N ALA A 12 -22.51 -3.43 -7.81
CA ALA A 12 -21.63 -4.52 -7.40
C ALA A 12 -22.36 -5.63 -6.59
N VAL A 13 -23.52 -5.34 -5.98
CA VAL A 13 -24.27 -6.30 -5.15
C VAL A 13 -24.65 -7.56 -5.93
N GLY A 14 -25.12 -7.41 -7.17
CA GLY A 14 -25.49 -8.56 -8.01
C GLY A 14 -24.28 -9.46 -8.29
N LEU A 15 -23.12 -8.86 -8.55
CA LEU A 15 -21.87 -9.59 -8.77
C LEU A 15 -21.40 -10.28 -7.48
N ALA A 16 -21.43 -9.58 -6.35
CA ALA A 16 -21.07 -10.13 -5.04
C ALA A 16 -21.97 -11.33 -4.67
N ALA A 17 -23.29 -11.22 -4.88
CA ALA A 17 -24.23 -12.30 -4.65
C ALA A 17 -23.93 -13.53 -5.52
N MET A 18 -23.57 -13.33 -6.79
CA MET A 18 -23.13 -14.42 -7.67
C MET A 18 -21.81 -15.05 -7.22
N MET A 19 -20.81 -14.25 -6.85
CA MET A 19 -19.52 -14.76 -6.38
C MET A 19 -19.68 -15.63 -5.13
N SER A 20 -20.54 -15.22 -4.20
CA SER A 20 -20.84 -15.96 -2.98
C SER A 20 -21.72 -17.20 -3.20
N ASN A 21 -22.37 -17.34 -4.36
CA ASN A 21 -23.29 -18.43 -4.69
C ASN A 21 -22.93 -19.10 -6.02
N ARG A 22 -21.64 -19.25 -6.31
CA ARG A 22 -21.12 -19.66 -7.62
C ARG A 22 -21.80 -20.92 -8.17
N ASP A 23 -22.03 -21.93 -7.33
CA ASP A 23 -22.62 -23.21 -7.73
C ASP A 23 -24.07 -23.06 -8.27
N ARG A 24 -24.84 -22.11 -7.74
CA ARG A 24 -26.23 -21.86 -8.17
C ARG A 24 -26.33 -21.28 -9.59
N PHE A 25 -25.24 -20.72 -10.10
CA PHE A 25 -25.17 -20.03 -11.37
C PHE A 25 -24.24 -20.71 -12.39
N ALA A 26 -23.55 -21.79 -12.00
CA ALA A 26 -22.65 -22.54 -12.87
C ALA A 26 -23.37 -23.05 -14.13
N GLY A 27 -22.73 -22.89 -15.31
CA GLY A 27 -23.27 -23.33 -16.61
C GLY A 27 -24.44 -22.49 -17.15
N ARG A 28 -24.90 -21.47 -16.42
CA ARG A 28 -26.01 -20.61 -16.85
C ARG A 28 -25.48 -19.32 -17.49
N LYS A 29 -26.19 -18.83 -18.51
CA LYS A 29 -25.99 -17.45 -18.99
C LYS A 29 -26.77 -16.50 -18.08
N VAL A 30 -26.06 -15.65 -17.35
CA VAL A 30 -26.64 -14.71 -16.38
C VAL A 30 -26.27 -13.29 -16.79
N GLY A 31 -27.27 -12.41 -16.89
CA GLY A 31 -27.07 -10.97 -17.07
C GLY A 31 -27.08 -10.25 -15.73
N LEU A 32 -26.11 -9.36 -15.51
CA LEU A 32 -26.07 -8.46 -14.35
C LEU A 32 -26.47 -7.06 -14.80
N ILE A 33 -27.48 -6.50 -14.14
CA ILE A 33 -27.85 -5.10 -14.34
C ILE A 33 -26.96 -4.25 -13.44
N LEU A 34 -26.18 -3.38 -14.07
CA LEU A 34 -25.34 -2.40 -13.40
C LEU A 34 -26.15 -1.12 -13.16
N SER A 35 -26.93 -1.10 -12.07
CA SER A 35 -27.72 0.08 -11.70
C SER A 35 -26.92 0.99 -10.77
N GLY A 36 -26.26 2.01 -11.33
CA GLY A 36 -25.56 3.06 -10.56
C GLY A 36 -24.38 3.64 -11.33
N GLY A 37 -24.52 4.87 -11.85
CA GLY A 37 -23.50 5.56 -12.65
C GLY A 37 -22.88 6.81 -11.99
N ASN A 38 -23.27 7.13 -10.76
CA ASN A 38 -22.78 8.31 -10.04
C ASN A 38 -21.83 7.91 -8.92
N ILE A 39 -20.64 7.40 -9.26
CA ILE A 39 -19.64 7.11 -8.23
C ILE A 39 -19.02 8.41 -7.70
N ASP A 40 -19.00 8.56 -6.37
CA ASP A 40 -18.22 9.59 -5.72
C ASP A 40 -16.71 9.34 -5.97
N MET A 41 -16.02 10.33 -6.55
CA MET A 41 -14.60 10.23 -6.92
C MET A 41 -13.67 10.04 -5.71
N LEU A 42 -14.04 10.55 -4.53
CA LEU A 42 -13.28 10.35 -3.30
C LEU A 42 -13.43 8.91 -2.81
N ILE A 43 -14.64 8.33 -2.91
CA ILE A 43 -14.88 6.92 -2.58
C ILE A 43 -14.09 6.01 -3.53
N LEU A 44 -14.14 6.28 -4.83
CA LEU A 44 -13.36 5.52 -5.82
C LEU A 44 -11.86 5.58 -5.52
N SER A 45 -11.33 6.77 -5.26
CA SER A 45 -9.92 6.97 -4.90
C SER A 45 -9.54 6.15 -3.66
N SER A 46 -10.35 6.20 -2.60
CA SER A 46 -10.13 5.42 -1.38
C SER A 46 -10.14 3.90 -1.62
N VAL A 47 -11.05 3.40 -2.46
CA VAL A 47 -11.10 1.97 -2.83
C VAL A 47 -9.86 1.56 -3.62
N ILE A 48 -9.43 2.37 -4.60
CA ILE A 48 -8.21 2.12 -5.36
C ILE A 48 -7.00 2.08 -4.43
N GLN A 49 -6.88 3.07 -3.53
CA GLN A 49 -5.76 3.16 -2.60
C GLN A 49 -5.70 1.93 -1.67
N ARG A 50 -6.82 1.52 -1.07
CA ARG A 50 -6.88 0.28 -0.26
C ARG A 50 -6.53 -0.96 -1.07
N GLY A 51 -6.95 -1.02 -2.34
CA GLY A 51 -6.57 -2.10 -3.25
C GLY A 51 -5.06 -2.15 -3.51
N LEU A 52 -4.43 -0.99 -3.69
CA LEU A 52 -2.97 -0.89 -3.85
C LEU A 52 -2.23 -1.29 -2.56
N VAL A 53 -2.71 -0.88 -1.39
CA VAL A 53 -2.14 -1.28 -0.10
C VAL A 53 -2.25 -2.78 0.10
N ARG A 54 -3.45 -3.35 -0.06
CA ARG A 54 -3.69 -4.79 0.13
C ARG A 54 -2.90 -5.67 -0.85
N SER A 55 -2.67 -5.19 -2.07
CA SER A 55 -1.86 -5.91 -3.06
C SER A 55 -0.36 -5.74 -2.87
N GLY A 56 0.08 -4.92 -1.89
CA GLY A 56 1.47 -4.58 -1.65
C GLY A 56 2.07 -3.61 -2.68
N ARG A 57 1.24 -3.02 -3.54
CA ARG A 57 1.67 -2.09 -4.60
C ARG A 57 1.86 -0.66 -4.11
N LEU A 58 1.28 -0.31 -2.98
CA LEU A 58 1.56 0.91 -2.22
C LEU A 58 1.87 0.49 -0.79
N VAL A 59 3.03 0.86 -0.26
CA VAL A 59 3.49 0.39 1.05
C VAL A 59 4.11 1.53 1.84
N ARG A 60 4.01 1.43 3.15
CA ARG A 60 4.69 2.34 4.08
C ARG A 60 5.68 1.53 4.91
N LEU A 61 6.96 1.89 4.83
CA LEU A 61 8.04 1.28 5.60
C LEU A 61 8.58 2.28 6.59
N ASN A 62 8.84 1.84 7.81
CA ASN A 62 9.67 2.58 8.76
C ASN A 62 11.02 1.86 8.84
N VAL A 63 12.09 2.61 8.57
CA VAL A 63 13.46 2.12 8.57
C VAL A 63 14.24 2.84 9.67
N GLU A 64 14.86 2.06 10.55
CA GLU A 64 15.79 2.62 11.53
C GLU A 64 17.13 2.97 10.86
N VAL A 65 17.56 4.22 11.02
CA VAL A 65 18.72 4.78 10.34
C VAL A 65 19.71 5.29 11.38
N ARG A 66 20.99 4.96 11.20
CA ARG A 66 22.06 5.54 12.02
C ARG A 66 22.16 7.04 11.77
N ASP A 67 22.36 7.84 12.81
CA ASP A 67 22.52 9.30 12.72
C ASP A 67 23.92 9.69 12.23
N VAL A 68 24.26 9.24 11.02
CA VAL A 68 25.51 9.54 10.33
C VAL A 68 25.24 10.06 8.91
N PRO A 69 26.05 11.01 8.42
CA PRO A 69 25.93 11.48 7.05
C PRO A 69 25.97 10.33 6.03
N GLY A 70 25.09 10.39 5.03
CA GLY A 70 25.04 9.39 3.95
C GLY A 70 24.12 8.20 4.20
N ALA A 71 23.63 7.97 5.43
CA ALA A 71 22.78 6.83 5.73
C ALA A 71 21.46 6.83 4.91
N LEU A 72 20.82 7.99 4.77
CA LEU A 72 19.63 8.12 3.90
C LEU A 72 19.95 7.88 2.43
N ALA A 73 21.13 8.32 1.95
CA ALA A 73 21.56 8.13 0.57
C ALA A 73 21.85 6.65 0.25
N GLU A 74 22.29 5.88 1.25
CA GLU A 74 22.44 4.44 1.12
C GLU A 74 21.09 3.72 1.01
N ILE A 75 20.13 4.07 1.86
CA ILE A 75 18.79 3.47 1.81
C ILE A 75 18.09 3.81 0.48
N THR A 76 18.10 5.07 0.04
CA THR A 76 17.46 5.45 -1.23
C THR A 76 18.12 4.77 -2.43
N ARG A 77 19.44 4.58 -2.39
CA ARG A 77 20.17 3.81 -3.41
C ARG A 77 19.78 2.33 -3.41
N LEU A 78 19.65 1.69 -2.25
CA LEU A 78 19.18 0.31 -2.15
C LEU A 78 17.76 0.15 -2.67
N LEU A 79 16.85 1.04 -2.25
CA LEU A 79 15.46 1.07 -2.74
C LEU A 79 15.39 1.25 -4.27
N GLY A 80 16.20 2.15 -4.82
CA GLY A 80 16.29 2.35 -6.27
C GLY A 80 16.88 1.15 -7.02
N ALA A 81 17.89 0.49 -6.46
CA ALA A 81 18.46 -0.73 -7.03
C ALA A 81 17.45 -1.90 -7.04
N GLY A 82 16.61 -1.98 -6.01
CA GLY A 82 15.49 -2.92 -5.91
C GLY A 82 14.25 -2.51 -6.71
N ASP A 83 14.35 -1.55 -7.65
CA ASP A 83 13.27 -1.08 -8.53
C ASP A 83 12.00 -0.60 -7.77
N ALA A 84 12.16 -0.14 -6.52
CA ALA A 84 11.09 0.42 -5.72
C ALA A 84 10.98 1.93 -5.96
N ASN A 85 9.82 2.40 -6.40
CA ASN A 85 9.59 3.81 -6.63
C ASN A 85 9.25 4.52 -5.30
N ILE A 86 10.01 5.55 -4.94
CA ILE A 86 9.80 6.32 -3.71
C ILE A 86 8.79 7.43 -3.97
N ILE A 87 7.64 7.36 -3.31
CA ILE A 87 6.57 8.36 -3.40
C ILE A 87 6.79 9.47 -2.36
N GLU A 88 7.18 9.09 -1.14
CA GLU A 88 7.37 10.03 -0.05
C GLU A 88 8.48 9.54 0.89
N VAL A 89 9.22 10.49 1.46
CA VAL A 89 10.20 10.26 2.53
C VAL A 89 9.91 11.25 3.65
N LYS A 90 9.61 10.74 4.85
CA LYS A 90 9.48 11.55 6.06
C LYS A 90 10.57 11.14 7.04
N HIS A 91 11.39 12.11 7.40
CA HIS A 91 12.44 11.94 8.40
C HIS A 91 12.09 12.82 9.60
N GLN A 92 11.76 12.19 10.72
CA GLN A 92 11.47 12.91 11.95
C GLN A 92 12.74 13.01 12.80
N ARG A 93 13.40 14.16 12.75
CA ARG A 93 14.36 14.56 13.79
C ARG A 93 13.58 15.24 14.91
N ALA A 94 13.05 14.44 15.83
CA ALA A 94 12.43 14.98 17.02
C ALA A 94 13.52 15.62 17.90
N PHE A 95 13.45 16.94 18.08
CA PHE A 95 14.11 17.67 19.15
C PHE A 95 13.67 17.09 20.50
N THR A 96 14.28 16.00 20.95
CA THR A 96 13.92 15.31 22.19
C THR A 96 15.19 15.00 22.99
N ASN A 97 15.19 15.42 24.25
CA ASN A 97 16.32 15.35 25.19
C ASN A 97 16.57 13.92 25.72
N LEU A 98 16.60 12.90 24.86
CA LEU A 98 16.94 11.52 25.24
C LEU A 98 18.10 11.01 24.36
N PRO A 99 19.08 10.31 24.94
CA PRO A 99 20.31 9.99 24.21
C PRO A 99 20.10 8.77 23.29
N LEU A 100 20.66 8.82 22.07
CA LEU A 100 21.44 7.76 21.35
C LEU A 100 21.06 7.51 19.86
N GLN A 101 21.73 8.24 18.95
CA GLN A 101 22.28 7.80 17.64
C GLN A 101 21.41 7.14 16.54
N SER A 102 20.11 6.88 16.70
CA SER A 102 19.26 6.40 15.60
C SER A 102 18.06 7.31 15.32
N ALA A 103 17.76 7.51 14.03
CA ALA A 103 16.62 8.25 13.52
C ALA A 103 15.70 7.28 12.76
N GLU A 104 14.40 7.50 12.81
CA GLU A 104 13.43 6.75 12.02
C GLU A 104 13.09 7.51 10.74
N VAL A 105 13.15 6.80 9.61
CA VAL A 105 12.73 7.33 8.31
C VAL A 105 11.56 6.51 7.80
N GLU A 106 10.43 7.17 7.60
CA GLU A 106 9.28 6.61 6.94
C GLU A 106 9.41 6.81 5.42
N PHE A 107 9.23 5.71 4.68
CA PHE A 107 9.17 5.69 3.24
C PHE A 107 7.78 5.24 2.79
N VAL A 108 7.16 5.99 1.89
CA VAL A 108 6.03 5.52 1.11
C VAL A 108 6.55 5.08 -0.25
N LEU A 109 6.37 3.81 -0.59
CA LEU A 109 6.91 3.20 -1.80
C LEU A 109 5.78 2.64 -2.66
N GLN A 110 6.00 2.66 -3.97
CA GLN A 110 5.23 1.90 -4.93
C GLN A 110 6.03 0.67 -5.37
N THR A 111 5.39 -0.51 -5.32
CA THR A 111 6.01 -1.78 -5.72
C THR A 111 5.14 -2.51 -6.75
N ARG A 112 5.66 -3.60 -7.32
CA ARG A 112 4.91 -4.46 -8.27
C ARG A 112 3.96 -5.45 -7.57
N GLY A 113 4.01 -5.54 -6.24
CA GLY A 113 3.16 -6.40 -5.41
C GLY A 113 3.92 -7.03 -4.24
N LEU A 114 3.25 -7.91 -3.49
CA LEU A 114 3.79 -8.52 -2.26
C LEU A 114 5.15 -9.23 -2.44
N GLU A 115 5.36 -9.94 -3.54
CA GLU A 115 6.65 -10.62 -3.79
C GLU A 115 7.80 -9.61 -3.99
N HIS A 116 7.53 -8.52 -4.70
CA HIS A 116 8.51 -7.45 -4.87
C HIS A 116 8.81 -6.73 -3.56
N LEU A 117 7.76 -6.47 -2.75
CA LEU A 117 7.91 -5.91 -1.41
C LEU A 117 8.84 -6.75 -0.54
N LYS A 118 8.67 -8.08 -0.53
CA LYS A 118 9.52 -8.99 0.24
C LYS A 118 10.98 -8.93 -0.22
N GLN A 119 11.23 -8.83 -1.52
CA GLN A 119 12.58 -8.67 -2.08
C GLN A 119 13.23 -7.38 -1.56
N VAL A 120 12.53 -6.25 -1.69
CA VAL A 120 13.00 -4.93 -1.23
C VAL A 120 13.30 -4.93 0.27
N ILE A 121 12.40 -5.48 1.10
CA ILE A 121 12.63 -5.61 2.55
C ILE A 121 13.86 -6.49 2.82
N GLY A 122 13.98 -7.61 2.09
CA GLY A 122 15.12 -8.52 2.21
C GLY A 122 16.46 -7.85 1.90
N GLU A 123 16.54 -7.05 0.83
CA GLU A 123 17.73 -6.30 0.45
C GLU A 123 18.14 -5.27 1.52
N LEU A 124 17.17 -4.54 2.07
CA LEU A 124 17.43 -3.60 3.18
C LEU A 124 17.91 -4.34 4.44
N SER A 125 17.29 -5.47 4.79
CA SER A 125 17.70 -6.28 5.94
C SER A 125 19.09 -6.89 5.77
N LEU A 126 19.45 -7.34 4.55
CA LEU A 126 20.79 -7.83 4.23
C LEU A 126 21.86 -6.73 4.35
N ALA A 127 21.50 -5.48 4.06
CA ALA A 127 22.34 -4.31 4.27
C ALA A 127 22.42 -3.87 5.76
N GLY A 128 21.75 -4.58 6.67
CA GLY A 128 21.80 -4.35 8.12
C GLY A 128 20.77 -3.34 8.63
N TYR A 129 19.77 -2.98 7.83
CA TYR A 129 18.69 -2.09 8.27
C TYR A 129 17.54 -2.86 8.91
N ASN A 130 17.03 -2.32 10.02
CA ASN A 130 15.80 -2.80 10.63
C ASN A 130 14.60 -2.13 9.93
N VAL A 131 13.75 -2.93 9.30
CA VAL A 131 12.63 -2.47 8.48
C VAL A 131 11.32 -2.99 9.05
N ARG A 132 10.37 -2.09 9.29
CA ARG A 132 9.01 -2.42 9.74
C ARG A 132 7.99 -1.97 8.69
N LEU A 133 7.12 -2.90 8.27
CA LEU A 133 5.94 -2.56 7.48
C LEU A 133 4.90 -1.89 8.38
N LEU A 134 4.42 -0.72 8.00
CA LEU A 134 3.34 -0.03 8.70
C LEU A 134 2.00 -0.41 8.05
N ASN A 135 1.17 -1.14 8.80
CA ASN A 135 -0.21 -1.43 8.42
C ASN A 135 -1.10 -0.25 8.85
N GLU A 136 -2.20 0.00 8.14
CA GLU A 136 -3.16 1.10 8.43
C GLU A 136 -3.82 0.99 9.84
N ASP A 137 -3.61 -0.08 10.60
CA ASP A 137 -4.30 -0.36 11.88
C ASP A 137 -3.54 0.06 13.16
N LYS A 138 -2.90 1.23 13.18
CA LYS A 138 -2.42 1.84 14.44
C LYS A 138 -2.56 3.37 14.52
N GLU A 139 -3.67 3.91 14.02
CA GLU A 139 -4.17 5.21 14.46
C GLU A 139 -5.57 5.03 15.08
N THR A 140 -5.66 4.99 16.40
CA THR A 140 -6.90 5.18 17.16
C THR A 140 -6.52 5.90 18.46
N PRO A 141 -7.40 6.77 18.99
CA PRO A 141 -7.40 8.20 18.75
C PRO A 141 -6.82 8.97 19.95
N LEU A 142 -6.39 10.20 19.72
CA LEU A 142 -6.27 11.17 20.81
C LEU A 142 -7.67 11.37 21.41
N GLY A 143 -7.82 10.97 22.67
CA GLY A 143 -8.97 11.28 23.51
C GLY A 143 -8.99 12.74 23.96
#